data_AF-A0A5S3VVT4-F1
#
_entry.id   AF-A0A5S3VVT4-F1
#
_cell.length_a   1.000
_cell.length_b   1.000
_cell.length_c   1.000
_cell.angle_alpha   90.00
_cell.angle_beta   90.00
_cell.angle_gamma   90.00
#
_symmetry.space_group_name_H-M   'P 1'
#
loop_
_entity.id
_entity.type
_entity.pdbx_description
1 polymer ?
#
loop_
_entity_poly.entity_id
_entity_poly.type
_entity_poly.pdbx_seq_one_letter_code
_entity_poly.pdbx_strand_id
1 'polypeptide(L)' 'MNKLVETYCDVDDFSKLFFPSWQRILLENGEIKRRRACRLSPSEVMTIIIHFHQSHYRDFKNYYLHYVCRQL' A
#
# COMPACT_ATOMS: atom_id res chain seq x y z
N MET A 1 -18.59 9.65 2.72
CA MET A 1 -17.44 9.71 3.64
C MET A 1 -16.30 10.40 2.88
N ASN A 2 -15.10 10.54 3.44
CA ASN A 2 -13.94 10.98 2.65
C ASN A 2 -13.57 9.84 1.68
N LYS A 3 -13.52 10.11 0.37
CA LYS A 3 -13.25 9.09 -0.68
C LYS A 3 -11.94 8.32 -0.45
N LEU A 4 -10.95 8.97 0.16
CA LEU A 4 -9.69 8.33 0.53
C LEU A 4 -9.87 7.27 1.64
N VAL A 5 -10.73 7.56 2.62
CA VAL A 5 -11.04 6.64 3.72
C VAL A 5 -11.82 5.44 3.19
N GLU A 6 -12.80 5.67 2.30
CA GLU A 6 -13.54 4.59 1.64
C GLU A 6 -12.58 3.67 0.86
N THR A 7 -11.67 4.26 0.08
CA THR A 7 -10.63 3.50 -0.65
C THR A 7 -9.73 2.71 0.31
N TYR A 8 -9.32 3.30 1.43
CA TYR A 8 -8.49 2.59 2.42
C TYR A 8 -9.22 1.39 3.02
N CYS A 9 -10.50 1.54 3.39
CA CYS A 9 -11.30 0.44 3.93
C CYS A 9 -11.39 -0.73 2.95
N ASP A 10 -11.70 -0.46 1.68
CA ASP A 10 -11.79 -1.49 0.64
C ASP A 10 -10.44 -2.21 0.44
N VAL A 11 -9.35 -1.45 0.41
CA VAL A 11 -7.99 -1.97 0.23
C VAL A 11 -7.55 -2.80 1.44
N ASP A 12 -7.89 -2.37 2.66
CA ASP A 12 -7.52 -3.09 3.88
C ASP A 12 -8.25 -4.44 3.99
N ASP A 13 -9.54 -4.48 3.68
CA ASP A 13 -10.32 -5.72 3.66
C ASP A 13 -9.85 -6.68 2.55
N PHE A 14 -9.53 -6.15 1.38
CA PHE A 14 -8.86 -6.92 0.33
C PHE A 14 -7.51 -7.50 0.82
N SER A 15 -6.69 -6.67 1.47
CA SER A 15 -5.35 -7.05 1.92
C SER A 15 -5.39 -8.18 2.95
N LYS A 16 -6.35 -8.13 3.89
CA LYS A 16 -6.56 -9.21 4.88
C LYS A 16 -6.81 -10.57 4.24
N LEU A 17 -7.51 -10.61 3.10
CA LEU A 17 -7.81 -11.85 2.38
C LEU A 17 -6.67 -12.26 1.43
N PHE A 18 -6.09 -11.28 0.74
CA PHE A 18 -5.11 -11.52 -0.32
C PHE A 18 -3.73 -11.91 0.21
N PHE A 19 -3.17 -11.15 1.17
CA PHE A 19 -1.78 -11.36 1.61
C PHE A 19 -1.50 -12.76 2.18
N PRO A 20 -2.36 -13.34 3.04
CA PRO A 20 -2.13 -14.70 3.53
C PRO A 20 -2.13 -15.73 2.41
N SER A 21 -3.05 -15.59 1.45
CA SER A 21 -3.17 -16.47 0.30
C SER A 21 -1.97 -16.35 -0.64
N TRP A 22 -1.56 -15.12 -0.94
CA TRP A 22 -0.40 -14.83 -1.78
C TRP A 22 0.89 -15.37 -1.17
N GLN A 23 1.10 -15.16 0.13
CA GLN A 23 2.27 -15.67 0.84
C GLN A 23 2.39 -17.19 0.79
N ARG A 24 1.27 -17.91 0.77
CA ARG A 24 1.23 -19.38 0.66
C ARG A 24 1.61 -19.89 -0.75
N ILE A 25 1.42 -19.07 -1.78
CA ILE A 25 1.73 -19.43 -3.18
C ILE A 25 3.18 -19.06 -3.55
N LEU A 26 3.83 -18.18 -2.78
CA LEU A 26 5.22 -17.83 -2.99
C LEU A 26 6.10 -19.08 -2.84
N LEU A 27 6.76 -19.47 -3.93
CA LEU A 27 7.75 -20.54 -3.91
C LEU A 27 8.93 -20.12 -3.03
N GLU A 28 9.25 -20.95 -2.04
CA GLU A 28 10.45 -20.77 -1.23
C GLU A 28 11.66 -21.14 -2.09
N ASN A 29 12.47 -20.16 -2.47
CA ASN A 29 13.70 -20.39 -3.23
C ASN A 29 14.86 -20.87 -2.33
N GLY A 30 14.56 -21.37 -1.12
CA GLY A 30 15.54 -21.78 -0.11
C GLY A 30 16.37 -20.66 0.52
N GLU A 31 16.29 -19.43 -0.03
CA GLU A 31 17.00 -18.28 0.51
C GLU A 31 16.24 -17.71 1.72
N ILE A 32 16.98 -17.50 2.82
CA ILE A 32 16.45 -16.82 3.99
C ILE A 32 16.23 -15.34 3.63
N LYS A 33 15.00 -15.00 3.25
CA LYS A 33 14.60 -13.60 3.04
C LYS A 33 14.29 -12.95 4.38
N ARG A 34 15.03 -11.90 4.70
CA ARG A 34 14.82 -11.11 5.91
C ARG A 34 13.44 -10.45 5.86
N ARG A 35 12.53 -10.86 6.76
CA ARG A 35 11.24 -10.19 6.97
C ARG A 35 11.41 -9.05 7.99
N ARG A 36 11.52 -7.81 7.51
CA ARG A 36 11.49 -6.61 8.37
C ARG A 36 10.08 -6.05 8.42
N ALA A 37 9.64 -5.64 9.61
CA ALA A 37 8.45 -4.81 9.73
C ALA A 37 8.72 -3.46 9.05
N CYS A 38 7.86 -3.09 8.11
CA CYS A 38 7.84 -1.74 7.55
C CYS A 38 7.07 -0.81 8.49
N ARG A 39 7.31 0.49 8.39
CA ARG A 39 6.52 1.51 9.12
C ARG A 39 5.10 1.62 8.60
N LEU A 40 4.92 1.34 7.30
CA LEU A 40 3.62 1.29 6.64
C LEU A 40 3.25 -0.17 6.39
N SER A 41 2.01 -0.49 6.68
CA SER A 41 1.35 -1.72 6.28
C SER A 41 1.21 -1.79 4.75
N PRO A 42 1.06 -2.99 4.18
CA PRO A 42 0.82 -3.14 2.76
C PRO A 42 -0.45 -2.41 2.28
N SER A 43 -1.53 -2.40 3.09
CA SER A 43 -2.77 -1.69 2.79
C SER A 43 -2.54 -0.18 2.65
N GLU A 44 -1.74 0.42 3.54
CA GLU A 44 -1.39 1.85 3.47
C GLU A 44 -0.56 2.16 2.20
N VAL A 45 0.42 1.32 1.89
CA VAL A 45 1.24 1.48 0.66
C VAL A 45 0.37 1.39 -0.59
N MET A 46 -0.52 0.40 -0.66
CA MET A 46 -1.46 0.27 -1.78
C MET A 46 -2.36 1.48 -1.91
N THR A 47 -2.91 1.97 -0.80
CA THR A 47 -3.78 3.15 -0.78
C THR A 47 -3.05 4.40 -1.28
N ILE A 48 -1.80 4.61 -0.83
CA ILE A 48 -0.95 5.73 -1.30
C ILE A 48 -0.74 5.67 -2.81
N ILE A 49 -0.49 4.48 -3.37
CA ILE A 49 -0.28 4.28 -4.81
C ILE A 49 -1.57 4.49 -5.60
N ILE A 50 -2.69 3.94 -5.14
CA ILE A 50 -4.00 4.11 -5.80
C ILE A 50 -4.35 5.60 -5.82
N HIS A 51 -4.22 6.28 -4.68
CA HIS A 51 -4.51 7.70 -4.58
C HIS A 51 -3.56 8.54 -5.44
N PHE A 52 -2.27 8.17 -5.54
CA PHE A 52 -1.34 8.81 -6.49
C PHE A 52 -1.92 8.82 -7.91
N HIS A 53 -2.36 7.67 -8.41
CA HIS A 53 -2.95 7.56 -9.75
C HIS A 53 -4.25 8.35 -9.91
N GLN A 54 -5.05 8.49 -8.85
CA GLN A 54 -6.28 9.28 -8.86
C GLN A 54 -6.04 10.80 -8.70
N SER A 55 -4.91 11.19 -8.11
CA SER A 55 -4.60 12.58 -7.74
C SER A 55 -4.06 13.43 -8.89
N HIS A 56 -3.82 12.82 -10.06
CA HIS A 56 -3.27 13.48 -11.26
C HIS A 56 -1.89 14.16 -11.07
N TYR A 57 -1.14 13.82 -10.03
CA TYR A 57 0.25 14.24 -9.92
C TYR A 57 1.09 13.64 -11.05
N ARG A 58 1.99 14.44 -11.62
CA ARG A 58 2.84 14.01 -12.75
C ARG A 58 3.91 13.00 -12.34
N ASP A 59 4.45 13.14 -11.15
CA ASP A 59 5.49 12.26 -10.62
C ASP A 59 5.25 11.94 -9.15
N PHE A 60 5.67 10.74 -8.76
CA PHE A 60 5.43 10.23 -7.42
C PHE A 60 6.21 10.99 -6.35
N LYS A 61 7.37 11.55 -6.69
CA LYS A 61 8.22 12.27 -5.73
C LYS A 61 7.51 13.54 -5.23
N ASN A 62 6.96 14.33 -6.14
CA ASN A 62 6.22 15.53 -5.81
C ASN A 62 4.94 15.20 -5.03
N TYR A 63 4.21 14.16 -5.44
CA TYR A 63 3.04 13.67 -4.69
C TYR A 63 3.41 13.28 -3.25
N TYR A 64 4.47 12.48 -3.08
CA TYR A 64 4.88 11.99 -1.78
C TYR A 64 5.31 13.12 -0.85
N LEU A 65 6.17 14.03 -1.33
CA LEU A 65 6.72 15.12 -0.51
C LEU A 65 5.67 16.18 -0.14
N HIS A 66 4.77 16.53 -1.07
CA HIS A 66 3.86 17.64 -0.90
C HIS A 66 2.46 17.25 -0.43
N TYR A 67 2.02 16.02 -0.70
CA TYR A 67 0.74 15.50 -0.23
C TYR A 67 0.94 14.49 0.89
N VAL A 68 1.60 13.35 0.63
CA VAL A 68 1.67 12.25 1.61
C VAL A 68 2.33 12.71 2.92
N CYS A 69 3.54 13.27 2.88
CA CYS A 69 4.23 13.69 4.11
C CYS A 69 3.58 14.87 4.87
N ARG A 70 2.59 15.54 4.28
CA ARG A 70 2.01 16.77 4.84
C ARG A 70 0.53 16.65 5.20
N GLN A 71 -0.21 15.77 4.54
CA GLN A 71 -1.66 15.68 4.60
C GLN A 71 -2.18 14.28 4.96
N LEU A 72 -1.32 13.25 4.87
CA LEU A 72 -1.59 11.85 5.23
C LEU A 72 -0.73 11.46 6.44
#